data_AF-A0A120K5W8-F1
#
_entry.id   AF-A0A120K5W8-F1
#
_cell.length_a   1.000
_cell.length_b   1.000
_cell.length_c   1.000
_cell.angle_alpha   90.00
_cell.angle_beta   90.00
_cell.angle_gamma   90.00
#
_symmetry.space_group_name_H-M   'P 1'
#
loop_
_entity.id
_entity.type
_entity.pdbx_description
1 polymer ?
#
loop_
_entity_poly.entity_id
_entity_poly.type
_entity_poly.pdbx_seq_one_letter_code
_entity_poly.pdbx_strand_id
1 'polypeptide(L)'
;MALTLMSFWSVEIGLSVVGLALSAYVFAFYLRSAARRTSIGRRVTATVGVLTAQMLVTLALSVHLALRFSADVAVPMLTIVTLEVTGIALLTMAVRE
;
A
#
# COMPACT_ATOMS: atom_id res chain seq x y z
N MET A 1 17.11 -2.53 -22.30
CA MET A 1 17.48 -2.68 -20.88
C MET A 1 17.14 -1.45 -20.03
N ALA A 2 17.48 -0.22 -20.41
CA ALA A 2 17.09 0.96 -19.63
C ALA A 2 15.55 1.20 -19.60
N LEU A 3 14.86 0.97 -20.73
CA LEU A 3 13.39 1.08 -20.82
C LEU A 3 12.64 0.08 -19.91
N THR A 4 13.14 -1.16 -19.81
CA THR A 4 12.57 -2.19 -18.92
C THR A 4 12.82 -1.88 -17.44
N LEU A 5 13.92 -1.16 -17.16
CA LEU A 5 14.32 -0.78 -15.80
C LEU A 5 13.40 0.32 -15.26
N MET A 6 13.15 1.34 -16.09
CA MET A 6 12.20 2.40 -15.80
C MET A 6 10.76 1.87 -15.68
N SER A 7 10.42 0.79 -16.41
CA SER A 7 9.08 0.21 -16.36
C SER A 7 8.76 -0.48 -15.03
N PHE A 8 9.69 -1.25 -14.45
CA PHE A 8 9.41 -1.94 -13.17
C PHE A 8 9.20 -0.95 -12.01
N TRP A 9 10.07 0.04 -11.88
CA TRP A 9 9.91 1.09 -10.88
C TRP A 9 8.62 1.89 -11.08
N SER A 10 8.25 2.19 -12.33
CA SER A 10 6.99 2.89 -12.62
C SER A 10 5.77 2.06 -12.20
N VAL A 11 5.78 0.75 -12.43
CA VAL A 11 4.71 -0.15 -11.99
C VAL A 11 4.65 -0.24 -10.47
N GLU A 12 5.79 -0.37 -9.79
CA GLU A 12 5.85 -0.43 -8.33
C GLU A 12 5.34 0.86 -7.67
N ILE A 13 5.74 2.02 -8.21
CA ILE A 13 5.24 3.33 -7.76
C ILE A 13 3.74 3.43 -8.00
N GLY A 14 3.26 3.02 -9.18
CA GLY A 14 1.82 3.00 -9.49
C GLY A 14 1.02 2.13 -8.53
N LEU A 15 1.48 0.92 -8.26
CA LEU A 15 0.87 0.01 -7.28
C LEU A 15 0.90 0.59 -5.87
N SER A 16 2.00 1.22 -5.47
CA SER A 16 2.12 1.89 -4.18
C SER A 16 1.10 3.01 -4.01
N VAL A 17 0.86 3.81 -5.06
CA VAL A 17 -0.19 4.84 -5.06
C VAL A 17 -1.58 4.21 -4.91
N VAL A 18 -1.85 3.11 -5.63
CA VAL A 18 -3.14 2.40 -5.52
C VAL A 18 -3.34 1.82 -4.12
N GLY A 19 -2.33 1.15 -3.55
CA GLY A 19 -2.40 0.61 -2.19
C GLY A 19 -2.56 1.70 -1.13
N LEU A 20 -1.91 2.84 -1.31
CA LEU A 20 -2.10 4.00 -0.45
C LEU A 20 -3.55 4.53 -0.51
N ALA A 21 -4.10 4.67 -1.71
CA ALA A 21 -5.49 5.12 -1.88
C ALA A 21 -6.49 4.15 -1.22
N LEU A 22 -6.29 2.84 -1.41
CA LEU A 22 -7.15 1.80 -0.82
C LEU A 22 -7.03 1.76 0.71
N SER A 23 -5.82 1.79 1.25
CA SER A 23 -5.59 1.79 2.70
C SER A 23 -6.16 3.05 3.36
N ALA A 24 -5.97 4.22 2.74
CA ALA A 24 -6.57 5.48 3.19
C ALA A 24 -8.10 5.43 3.17
N TYR A 25 -8.71 4.80 2.15
CA TYR A 25 -10.14 4.58 2.08
C TYR A 25 -10.64 3.72 3.24
N VAL A 26 -10.01 2.55 3.48
CA VAL A 26 -10.39 1.65 4.59
C VAL A 26 -10.18 2.34 5.94
N PHE A 27 -9.09 3.10 6.09
CA PHE A 27 -8.83 3.86 7.30
C PHE A 27 -9.93 4.88 7.57
N ALA A 28 -10.30 5.66 6.55
CA ALA A 28 -11.36 6.65 6.65
C ALA A 28 -12.72 6.02 6.97
N PHE A 29 -13.01 4.84 6.40
CA PHE A 29 -14.22 4.07 6.71
C PHE A 29 -14.27 3.71 8.20
N TYR A 30 -13.23 3.06 8.72
CA TYR A 30 -13.20 2.67 10.13
C TYR A 30 -13.15 3.86 11.07
N LEU A 31 -12.50 4.96 10.68
CA LEU A 31 -12.44 6.18 11.49
C LEU A 31 -13.83 6.79 11.72
N ARG A 32 -14.70 6.70 10.71
CA ARG A 32 -16.08 7.22 10.71
C ARG A 32 -17.11 6.19 11.20
N SER A 33 -16.78 4.91 11.15
CA SER A 33 -17.68 3.82 11.54
C SER A 33 -17.93 3.77 13.06
N ALA A 34 -19.17 3.46 13.46
CA ALA A 34 -19.52 3.20 14.85
C ALA A 34 -18.74 2.02 15.45
N ALA A 35 -18.25 1.10 14.59
CA ALA A 35 -17.41 -0.03 14.99
C ALA A 35 -16.15 0.43 15.75
N ARG A 36 -15.61 1.62 15.47
CA ARG A 36 -14.47 2.22 16.19
C ARG A 36 -14.70 2.35 17.69
N ARG A 37 -15.95 2.39 18.16
CA ARG A 37 -16.24 2.45 19.60
C ARG A 37 -15.96 1.12 20.31
N THR A 38 -15.95 0.01 19.58
CA THR A 38 -15.62 -1.32 20.09
C THR A 38 -14.10 -1.50 20.23
N SER A 39 -13.66 -2.41 21.11
CA SER A 39 -12.24 -2.73 21.27
C SER A 39 -11.63 -3.30 19.99
N ILE A 40 -12.38 -4.15 19.28
CA ILE A 40 -11.99 -4.74 18.00
C ILE A 40 -11.86 -3.65 16.93
N GLY A 41 -12.88 -2.81 16.75
CA GLY A 41 -12.84 -1.75 15.74
C GLY A 41 -11.75 -0.71 15.99
N ARG A 42 -11.40 -0.39 17.25
CA ARG A 42 -10.22 0.44 17.56
C ARG A 42 -8.92 -0.22 17.08
N ARG A 43 -8.74 -1.52 17.34
CA ARG A 43 -7.56 -2.27 16.89
C ARG A 43 -7.48 -2.30 15.38
N VAL A 44 -8.58 -2.60 14.70
CA VAL A 44 -8.64 -2.59 13.23
C VAL A 44 -8.32 -1.20 12.68
N THR A 45 -8.90 -0.14 13.23
CA THR A 45 -8.60 1.25 12.81
C THR A 45 -7.11 1.55 12.97
N ALA A 46 -6.50 1.17 14.10
CA ALA A 46 -5.08 1.38 14.33
C ALA A 46 -4.20 0.58 13.35
N THR A 47 -4.52 -0.69 13.13
CA THR A 47 -3.81 -1.54 12.16
C THR A 47 -3.86 -0.96 10.75
N VAL A 48 -5.05 -0.55 10.28
CA VAL A 48 -5.19 0.05 8.94
C VAL A 48 -4.47 1.41 8.89
N GLY A 49 -4.45 2.16 9.98
CA GLY A 49 -3.66 3.39 10.09
C GLY A 49 -2.16 3.14 9.91
N VAL A 50 -1.63 2.08 10.56
CA VAL A 50 -0.24 1.65 10.37
C VAL A 50 0.01 1.22 8.93
N LEU A 51 -0.89 0.44 8.32
CA LEU A 51 -0.76 0.04 6.91
C LEU A 51 -0.75 1.26 5.97
N THR A 52 -1.57 2.28 6.25
CA THR A 52 -1.60 3.52 5.46
C THR A 52 -0.26 4.27 5.56
N ALA A 53 0.29 4.38 6.77
CA ALA A 53 1.61 4.98 6.99
C ALA A 53 2.73 4.17 6.34
N GLN A 54 2.65 2.83 6.40
CA GLN A 54 3.58 1.94 5.71
C GLN A 54 3.54 2.17 4.19
N MET A 55 2.35 2.25 3.58
CA MET A 55 2.23 2.53 2.14
C MET A 55 2.82 3.89 1.74
N LEU A 56 2.71 4.92 2.58
CA LEU A 56 3.38 6.21 2.35
C LEU A 56 4.90 6.06 2.34
N VAL A 57 5.45 5.30 3.29
CA VAL A 57 6.88 5.02 3.37
C VAL A 57 7.33 4.20 2.15
N THR A 58 6.59 3.15 1.79
CA THR A 58 6.86 2.32 0.61
C THR A 58 6.90 3.19 -0.65
N LEU A 59 5.89 4.04 -0.88
CA LEU A 59 5.87 4.94 -2.03
C LEU A 59 7.09 5.89 -2.07
N ALA A 60 7.44 6.49 -0.93
CA ALA A 60 8.60 7.38 -0.85
C ALA A 60 9.92 6.64 -1.12
N LEU A 61 10.07 5.42 -0.60
CA LEU A 61 11.22 4.57 -0.85
C LEU A 61 11.30 4.13 -2.31
N SER A 62 10.19 3.68 -2.91
CA SER A 62 10.17 3.28 -4.33
C SER A 62 10.59 4.44 -5.24
N VAL A 63 10.12 5.67 -4.98
CA VAL A 63 10.57 6.86 -5.73
C VAL A 63 12.07 7.13 -5.51
N HIS A 64 12.54 7.05 -4.27
CA HIS A 64 13.95 7.28 -3.96
C HIS A 64 14.88 6.23 -4.62
N LEU A 65 14.49 4.97 -4.56
CA LEU A 65 15.28 3.84 -5.06
C LEU A 65 15.25 3.76 -6.59
N ALA A 66 14.14 4.14 -7.23
CA ALA A 66 14.04 4.24 -8.68
C ALA A 66 15.09 5.17 -9.31
N LEU A 67 15.56 6.18 -8.57
CA LEU A 67 16.62 7.09 -9.01
C LEU A 67 18.03 6.49 -8.91
N ARG A 68 18.22 5.38 -8.18
CA ARG A 68 19.54 4.86 -7.78
C ARG A 68 19.81 3.41 -8.17
N PHE A 69 18.78 2.58 -8.33
CA PHE A 69 18.93 1.13 -8.45
C PHE A 69 18.37 0.53 -9.73
N SER A 70 18.94 -0.62 -10.14
CA SER A 70 18.56 -1.38 -11.33
C SER A 70 17.31 -2.25 -11.13
N ALA A 71 16.88 -2.93 -12.21
CA ALA A 71 15.72 -3.83 -12.20
C ALA A 71 15.87 -5.02 -11.25
N ASP A 72 17.11 -5.44 -10.98
CA ASP A 72 17.39 -6.60 -10.11
C ASP A 72 16.91 -6.39 -8.68
N VAL A 73 16.86 -5.12 -8.25
CA VAL A 73 16.29 -4.71 -6.96
C VAL A 73 14.79 -4.44 -7.09
N ALA A 74 14.34 -3.90 -8.22
CA ALA A 74 12.94 -3.56 -8.46
C ALA A 74 12.01 -4.78 -8.47
N VAL A 75 12.41 -5.91 -9.06
CA VAL A 75 11.56 -7.11 -9.17
C VAL A 75 11.14 -7.71 -7.81
N PRO A 76 12.06 -7.96 -6.85
CA PRO A 76 11.66 -8.45 -5.53
C PRO A 76 10.84 -7.42 -4.76
N MET A 77 11.15 -6.12 -4.87
CA MET A 77 10.35 -5.06 -4.24
C MET A 77 8.93 -4.99 -4.81
N LEU A 78 8.79 -5.03 -6.13
CA LEU A 78 7.51 -5.09 -6.82
C LEU A 78 6.65 -6.28 -6.37
N THR A 79 7.29 -7.43 -6.12
CA THR A 79 6.59 -8.62 -5.60
C THR A 79 6.02 -8.37 -4.20
N ILE A 80 6.81 -7.75 -3.32
CA ILE A 80 6.38 -7.37 -1.96
C ILE A 80 5.21 -6.38 -2.04
N VAL A 81 5.37 -5.30 -2.80
CA VAL A 81 4.33 -4.28 -2.99
C VAL A 81 3.04 -4.88 -3.56
N THR A 82 3.15 -5.82 -4.50
CA THR A 82 1.97 -6.50 -5.07
C THR A 82 1.23 -7.30 -3.99
N LEU A 83 1.93 -8.02 -3.11
CA LEU A 83 1.31 -8.75 -2.01
C LEU A 83 0.66 -7.80 -0.99
N GLU A 84 1.32 -6.70 -0.65
CA GLU A 84 0.77 -5.66 0.23
C GLU A 84 -0.54 -5.09 -0.34
N VAL A 85 -0.51 -4.65 -1.60
CA VAL A 85 -1.68 -4.07 -2.29
C VAL A 85 -2.80 -5.09 -2.39
N THR A 86 -2.49 -6.36 -2.65
CA THR A 86 -3.49 -7.45 -2.68
C THR A 86 -4.15 -7.61 -1.31
N GLY A 87 -3.37 -7.65 -0.23
CA GLY A 87 -3.91 -7.72 1.13
C GLY A 87 -4.82 -6.54 1.47
N ILE A 88 -4.43 -5.33 1.09
CA ILE A 88 -5.23 -4.11 1.28
C ILE A 88 -6.51 -4.15 0.42
N ALA A 89 -6.44 -4.67 -0.80
CA ALA A 89 -7.60 -4.82 -1.68
C ALA A 89 -8.63 -5.78 -1.05
N LEU A 90 -8.18 -6.90 -0.49
CA LEU A 90 -9.06 -7.83 0.24
C LEU A 90 -9.72 -7.17 1.45
N LEU A 91 -8.96 -6.41 2.24
CA LEU A 91 -9.52 -5.61 3.35
C LEU A 91 -10.56 -4.59 2.86
N THR A 92 -10.33 -3.99 1.68
CA THR A 92 -11.25 -3.03 1.08
C THR A 92 -12.56 -3.71 0.65
N MET A 93 -12.48 -4.92 0.09
CA MET A 93 -13.67 -5.70 -0.26
C MET A 93 -14.49 -6.07 0.99
N ALA A 94 -13.82 -6.53 2.05
CA ALA A 94 -14.47 -6.88 3.32
C ALA A 94 -15.18 -5.69 4.01
N VAL A 95 -14.83 -4.45 3.65
CA VAL A 95 -15.46 -3.22 4.16
C VAL A 95 -16.66 -2.79 3.32
N ARG A 96 -16.77 -3.28 2.08
CA ARG A 96 -17.87 -2.97 1.16
C ARG A 96 -19.06 -3.92 1.31
N GLU A 97 -18.82 -5.12 1.82
CA GLU A 97 -19.84 -6.11 2.19
C GLU A 97 -20.53 -5.72 3.51
#